data_AF-A0A9E3REJ6-F1
#
_entry.id   AF-A0A9E3REJ6-F1
#
_cell.length_a   1.000
_cell.length_b   1.000
_cell.length_c   1.000
_cell.angle_alpha   90.00
_cell.angle_beta   90.00
_cell.angle_gamma   90.00
#
_symmetry.space_group_name_H-M   'P 1'
#
loop_
_entity.id
_entity.type
_entity.pdbx_description
1 polymer ?
#
loop_
_entity_poly.entity_id
_entity_poly.type
_entity_poly.pdbx_seq_one_letter_code
_entity_poly.pdbx_strand_id
1 'polypeptide(L)'
;MSSNIRLTKTCVQCGKEFIAKTTVTACCGNDCARDYYKRRKREEKIQLAIQKENEMKPFNPVVKEKEFLSIDETCQLLGASRWTIYRLIERKKIKAAKLGSRTIIKREIIDNLFK
;
A
#
# COMPACT_ATOMS: atom_id res chain seq x y z
N MET A 1 -18.67 -7.23 -38.36
CA MET A 1 -18.68 -8.70 -38.16
C MET A 1 -19.58 -9.02 -36.97
N SER A 2 -20.84 -9.40 -37.21
CA SER A 2 -21.76 -9.81 -36.16
C SER A 2 -21.72 -11.33 -36.01
N SER A 3 -20.94 -11.80 -35.05
CA SER A 3 -21.00 -13.19 -34.62
C SER A 3 -22.36 -13.41 -33.93
N ASN A 4 -23.26 -14.21 -34.49
CA ASN A 4 -24.55 -14.60 -33.88
C ASN A 4 -24.32 -15.62 -32.74
N ILE A 5 -23.51 -15.24 -31.75
CA ILE A 5 -23.15 -16.08 -30.61
C ILE A 5 -24.29 -16.02 -29.60
N ARG A 6 -24.84 -17.18 -29.24
CA ARG A 6 -25.81 -17.33 -28.14
C ARG A 6 -25.22 -18.34 -27.15
N LEU A 7 -24.85 -17.85 -25.97
CA LEU A 7 -24.25 -18.67 -24.91
C LEU A 7 -25.11 -18.57 -23.67
N THR A 8 -25.45 -19.70 -23.05
CA THR A 8 -26.06 -19.71 -21.72
C THR A 8 -24.98 -19.40 -20.69
N LYS A 9 -25.22 -18.39 -19.86
CA LYS A 9 -24.32 -17.96 -18.79
C LYS A 9 -25.09 -17.65 -17.53
N THR A 10 -24.43 -17.80 -16.39
CA THR A 10 -24.97 -17.40 -15.09
C THR A 10 -24.58 -15.95 -14.79
N CYS A 11 -25.53 -15.13 -14.33
CA CYS A 11 -25.27 -13.74 -14.00
C CYS A 11 -24.43 -13.63 -12.72
N VAL A 12 -23.32 -12.88 -12.79
CA VAL A 12 -22.39 -12.66 -11.67
C VAL A 12 -23.00 -11.89 -10.49
N GLN A 13 -24.13 -11.20 -10.72
CA GLN A 13 -24.81 -10.40 -9.70
C GLN A 13 -25.98 -11.15 -9.05
N CYS A 14 -26.91 -11.69 -9.84
CA CYS A 14 -28.14 -12.29 -9.34
C CYS A 14 -28.17 -13.82 -9.41
N GLY A 15 -27.15 -14.47 -9.97
CA GLY A 15 -27.05 -15.93 -10.06
C GLY A 15 -28.02 -16.58 -11.06
N LYS A 16 -28.83 -15.80 -11.78
CA LYS A 16 -29.79 -16.34 -12.77
C LYS A 16 -29.10 -16.68 -14.09
N GLU A 17 -29.55 -17.73 -14.73
CA GLU A 17 -29.12 -18.09 -16.09
C GLU A 17 -29.74 -17.15 -17.12
N PHE A 18 -28.95 -16.76 -18.12
CA PHE A 18 -29.40 -15.91 -19.22
C PHE A 18 -28.65 -16.25 -20.52
N ILE A 19 -29.24 -15.87 -21.64
CA ILE A 19 -28.64 -16.06 -22.96
C ILE A 19 -27.82 -14.82 -23.31
N ALA A 20 -26.50 -14.94 -23.22
CA ALA A 20 -25.55 -13.91 -23.62
C ALA A 20 -25.39 -13.89 -25.14
N LYS A 21 -25.45 -12.69 -25.72
CA LYS A 21 -25.21 -12.43 -27.15
C LYS A 21 -23.75 -12.15 -27.49
N THR A 22 -22.90 -11.97 -26.47
CA THR A 22 -21.46 -11.72 -26.62
C THR A 22 -20.68 -12.47 -25.56
N THR A 23 -19.40 -12.73 -25.84
CA THR A 23 -18.49 -13.43 -24.92
C THR A 23 -18.14 -12.60 -23.68
N VAL A 24 -18.25 -11.28 -23.74
CA VAL A 24 -17.90 -10.36 -22.64
C VAL A 24 -19.06 -10.06 -21.68
N THR A 25 -20.31 -10.37 -22.06
CA THR A 25 -21.47 -10.10 -21.20
C THR A 25 -21.43 -10.99 -19.95
N ALA A 26 -21.44 -10.36 -18.77
CA ALA A 26 -21.37 -11.04 -17.47
C ALA A 26 -22.67 -10.96 -16.64
N CYS A 27 -23.61 -10.09 -17.03
CA CYS A 27 -24.86 -9.87 -16.31
C CYS A 27 -26.07 -10.02 -17.23
N CYS A 28 -27.20 -10.45 -16.65
CA CYS A 28 -28.43 -10.71 -17.40
C CYS A 28 -29.17 -9.44 -17.88
N GLY A 29 -28.85 -8.26 -17.33
CA GLY A 29 -29.48 -6.99 -17.68
C GLY A 29 -28.80 -5.77 -17.06
N ASN A 30 -29.33 -4.59 -17.39
CA ASN A 30 -28.74 -3.29 -17.01
C ASN A 30 -28.71 -3.05 -15.49
N ASP A 31 -29.76 -3.43 -14.75
CA ASP A 31 -29.78 -3.25 -13.30
C ASP A 31 -28.70 -4.10 -12.62
N CYS A 32 -28.59 -5.38 -13.01
CA CYS A 32 -27.55 -6.27 -12.52
C CYS A 32 -26.14 -5.76 -12.88
N ALA A 33 -25.97 -5.20 -14.09
CA ALA A 33 -24.69 -4.61 -14.50
C ALA A 33 -24.33 -3.36 -13.67
N ARG A 34 -25.31 -2.48 -13.37
CA ARG A 34 -25.11 -1.29 -12.54
C ARG A 34 -24.73 -1.67 -11.11
N ASP A 35 -25.38 -2.66 -10.53
CA ASP A 35 -25.10 -3.10 -9.17
C ASP A 35 -23.75 -3.83 -9.09
N TYR A 36 -23.43 -4.64 -10.09
CA TYR A 36 -22.11 -5.25 -10.23
C TYR A 36 -20.99 -4.21 -10.33
N TYR A 37 -21.19 -3.15 -11.11
CA TYR A 37 -20.23 -2.04 -11.22
C TYR A 37 -20.02 -1.34 -9.86
N LYS A 38 -21.10 -1.04 -9.13
CA LYS A 38 -21.03 -0.44 -7.79
C LYS A 38 -20.29 -1.35 -6.80
N ARG A 39 -20.56 -2.66 -6.83
CA ARG A 39 -19.87 -3.65 -5.99
C ARG A 39 -18.37 -3.67 -6.27
N ARG A 40 -17.98 -3.78 -7.54
CA ARG A 40 -16.57 -3.73 -7.96
C ARG A 40 -15.86 -2.47 -7.49
N LYS A 41 -16.50 -1.30 -7.64
CA LYS A 41 -15.92 -0.02 -7.17
C LYS A 41 -15.78 0.07 -5.65
N ARG A 42 -16.67 -0.58 -4.90
CA ARG A 42 -16.53 -0.68 -3.44
C ARG A 42 -15.37 -1.59 -3.05
N GLU A 43 -15.25 -2.76 -3.68
CA GLU A 43 -14.15 -3.71 -3.45
C GLU A 43 -12.79 -3.10 -3.79
N GLU A 44 -12.66 -2.38 -4.90
CA GLU A 44 -11.44 -1.64 -5.26
C GLU A 44 -11.03 -0.65 -4.16
N LYS A 45 -11.98 0.10 -3.60
CA LYS A 45 -11.71 1.04 -2.49
C LYS A 45 -11.27 0.33 -1.22
N ILE A 46 -11.90 -0.79 -0.88
CA ILE A 46 -11.55 -1.59 0.31
C ILE A 46 -10.14 -2.17 0.13
N GLN A 47 -9.81 -2.73 -1.04
CA GLN A 47 -8.48 -3.27 -1.32
C GLN A 47 -7.40 -2.19 -1.24
N LEU A 48 -7.66 -0.99 -1.76
CA LEU A 48 -6.74 0.15 -1.62
C LEU A 48 -6.53 0.58 -0.16
N ALA A 49 -7.58 0.55 0.66
CA ALA A 49 -7.46 0.83 2.09
C ALA A 49 -6.61 -0.22 2.82
N ILE A 50 -6.87 -1.51 2.55
CA ILE A 50 -6.11 -2.62 3.12
C ILE A 50 -4.63 -2.57 2.68
N GLN A 51 -4.35 -2.22 1.42
CA GLN A 51 -2.97 -2.06 0.95
C GLN A 51 -2.25 -0.93 1.71
N LYS A 52 -2.89 0.23 1.87
CA LYS A 52 -2.34 1.34 2.66
C LYS A 52 -2.08 0.95 4.11
N GLU A 53 -3.00 0.24 4.76
CA GLU A 53 -2.80 -0.24 6.13
C GLU A 53 -1.65 -1.25 6.24
N ASN A 54 -1.47 -2.12 5.23
CA ASN A 54 -0.35 -3.05 5.20
C ASN A 54 1.00 -2.36 4.97
N GLU A 55 1.06 -1.31 4.15
CA GLU A 55 2.26 -0.46 4.00
C GLU A 55 2.59 0.31 5.27
N MET A 56 1.57 0.63 6.09
CA MET A 56 1.74 1.28 7.39
C MET A 56 2.12 0.32 8.52
N LYS A 57 2.26 -0.99 8.27
CA LYS A 57 2.77 -1.92 9.30
C LYS A 57 4.16 -1.44 9.76
N PRO A 58 4.30 -1.04 11.03
CA PRO A 58 5.40 -0.18 11.46
C PRO A 58 6.74 -0.89 11.65
N PHE A 59 6.80 -2.19 11.40
CA PHE A 59 7.91 -3.01 11.85
C PHE A 59 8.39 -3.97 10.76
N ASN A 60 9.33 -3.49 9.94
CA ASN A 60 10.20 -4.38 9.19
C ASN A 60 11.32 -4.86 10.15
N PRO A 61 11.35 -6.14 10.55
CA PRO A 61 12.38 -6.65 11.47
C PRO A 61 13.82 -6.49 10.92
N VAL A 62 13.95 -6.33 9.60
CA VAL A 62 15.21 -6.13 8.86
C VAL A 62 15.92 -4.81 9.23
N VAL A 63 15.22 -3.82 9.79
CA VAL A 63 15.86 -2.55 10.21
C VAL A 63 16.82 -2.74 11.39
N LYS A 64 16.70 -3.85 12.14
CA LYS A 64 17.60 -4.13 13.27
C LYS A 64 19.02 -4.49 12.85
N GLU A 65 19.22 -5.03 11.65
CA GLU A 65 20.51 -5.54 11.20
C GLU A 65 21.32 -4.54 10.36
N LYS A 66 20.73 -3.40 9.99
CA LYS A 66 21.43 -2.38 9.20
C LYS A 66 22.36 -1.53 10.06
N GLU A 67 23.61 -1.42 9.63
CA GLU A 67 24.63 -0.53 10.24
C GLU A 67 24.36 0.95 9.96
N PHE A 68 23.75 1.24 8.81
CA PHE A 68 23.45 2.57 8.33
C PHE A 68 21.94 2.72 8.18
N LEU A 69 21.40 3.74 8.84
CA LEU A 69 19.96 3.98 8.93
C LEU A 69 19.63 5.27 8.20
N SER A 70 18.56 5.24 7.42
CA SER A 70 17.90 6.45 6.92
C SER A 70 17.18 7.18 8.05
N ILE A 71 16.77 8.43 7.80
CA ILE A 71 15.97 9.20 8.77
C ILE A 71 14.68 8.47 9.12
N ASP A 72 14.02 7.86 8.14
CA ASP A 72 12.74 7.15 8.33
C ASP A 72 12.92 5.91 9.20
N GLU A 73 13.96 5.11 8.94
CA GLU A 73 14.31 3.95 9.76
C GLU A 73 14.73 4.36 11.17
N THR A 74 15.44 5.50 11.30
CA THR A 74 15.80 6.07 12.61
C THR A 74 14.56 6.51 13.38
N CYS A 75 13.57 7.09 12.70
CA CYS A 75 12.28 7.45 13.31
C CYS A 75 11.54 6.20 13.81
N GLN A 76 11.53 5.13 13.02
CA GLN A 76 10.92 3.84 13.40
C GLN A 76 11.64 3.21 14.60
N LEU A 77 12.97 3.24 14.63
CA LEU A 77 13.77 2.69 15.74
C LEU A 77 13.58 3.47 17.04
N LEU A 78 13.55 4.80 16.98
CA LEU A 78 13.46 5.66 18.16
C LEU A 78 12.02 5.97 18.60
N GLY A 79 11.02 5.66 17.77
CA GLY A 79 9.64 6.08 17.98
C GLY A 79 9.48 7.60 17.95
N ALA A 80 10.35 8.32 17.22
CA ALA A 80 10.40 9.78 17.20
C ALA A 80 9.96 10.35 15.84
N SER A 81 9.46 11.58 15.83
CA SER A 81 9.10 12.27 14.58
C SER A 81 10.34 12.64 13.76
N ARG A 82 10.21 12.71 12.43
CA ARG A 82 11.28 13.20 11.52
C ARG A 82 11.85 14.55 11.96
N TRP A 83 10.98 15.46 12.39
CA TRP A 83 11.36 16.78 12.91
C TRP A 83 12.21 16.72 14.17
N THR A 84 11.96 15.74 15.04
CA THR A 84 12.78 15.52 16.24
C THR A 84 14.19 15.11 15.83
N ILE A 85 14.33 14.20 14.86
CA ILE A 85 15.64 13.76 14.34
C ILE A 85 16.38 14.92 13.68
N TYR A 86 15.71 15.70 12.82
CA TYR A 86 16.33 16.90 12.22
C TYR A 86 16.82 17.90 13.27
N ARG A 87 16.01 18.18 14.30
CA ARG A 87 16.42 19.04 15.42
C ARG A 87 17.63 18.49 16.19
N LEU A 88 17.74 17.16 16.33
CA LEU A 88 18.91 16.54 16.97
C LEU A 88 20.18 16.65 16.11
N ILE A 89 20.04 16.57 14.78
CA ILE A 89 21.13 16.79 13.84
C ILE A 89 21.58 18.26 13.85
N GLU A 90 20.64 19.20 13.83
CA GLU A 90 20.92 20.65 13.93
C GLU A 90 21.63 21.00 15.24
N ARG A 91 21.20 20.40 16.36
CA ARG A 91 21.84 20.53 17.67
C ARG A 91 23.16 19.77 17.79
N LYS A 92 23.63 19.11 16.72
CA LYS A 92 24.85 18.28 16.65
C LYS A 92 24.91 17.14 17.68
N LYS A 93 23.76 16.73 18.23
CA LYS A 93 23.67 15.55 19.12
C LYS A 93 23.81 14.25 18.33
N ILE A 94 23.35 14.24 17.08
CA ILE A 94 23.49 13.11 16.16
C ILE A 94 24.36 13.54 14.99
N LYS A 95 25.49 12.86 14.78
CA LYS A 95 26.29 13.03 13.57
C LYS A 95 25.63 12.25 12.43
N ALA A 96 25.26 12.95 11.37
CA ALA A 96 24.67 12.37 10.17
C ALA A 96 25.56 12.66 8.96
N ALA A 97 25.64 11.72 8.02
CA ALA A 97 26.32 11.88 6.75
C ALA A 97 25.30 12.09 5.62
N LYS A 98 25.61 12.95 4.64
CA LYS A 98 24.82 13.07 3.42
C LYS A 98 25.35 12.12 2.35
N LEU A 99 24.45 11.35 1.76
CA LEU A 99 24.68 10.54 0.56
C LEU A 99 23.75 11.06 -0.55
N GLY A 100 24.25 12.01 -1.35
CA GLY A 100 23.45 12.74 -2.33
C GLY A 100 22.31 13.51 -1.67
N SER A 101 21.06 13.18 -2.03
CA SER A 101 19.86 13.76 -1.43
C SER A 101 19.44 13.09 -0.11
N ARG A 102 19.99 11.91 0.22
CA ARG A 102 19.61 11.13 1.40
C ARG A 102 20.55 11.44 2.58
N THR A 103 20.01 11.40 3.78
CA THR A 103 20.80 11.55 5.02
C THR A 103 20.85 10.19 5.72
N ILE A 104 22.05 9.78 6.11
CA ILE A 104 22.35 8.48 6.69
C ILE A 104 22.98 8.68 8.07
N ILE A 105 22.56 7.88 9.03
CA ILE A 105 23.05 7.89 10.41
C ILE A 105 23.63 6.50 10.71
N LYS A 106 24.83 6.46 11.31
CA LYS A 106 25.38 5.19 11.81
C LYS A 106 24.63 4.77 13.06
N ARG A 107 24.30 3.48 13.16
CA ARG A 107 23.58 2.93 14.31
C ARG A 107 24.29 3.17 15.64
N GLU A 108 25.62 3.02 15.68
CA GLU A 108 26.44 3.24 16.88
C GLU A 108 26.22 4.61 17.52
N ILE A 109 26.00 5.65 16.70
CA ILE A 109 25.76 7.02 17.18
C ILE A 109 24.44 7.09 17.94
N ILE A 110 23.42 6.37 17.46
CA ILE A 110 22.10 6.32 18.09
C ILE A 110 22.18 5.52 19.40
N ASP A 111 22.86 4.37 19.39
CA ASP A 111 23.02 3.55 20.60
C ASP A 111 23.81 4.29 21.68
N ASN A 112 24.80 5.09 21.28
CA ASN A 112 25.56 5.95 22.20
C ASN A 112 24.76 7.14 22.76
N LEU A 113 23.58 7.48 22.22
CA LEU A 113 22.72 8.52 22.82
C LEU A 113 22.08 8.09 24.14
N PHE A 114 21.95 6.78 24.35
CA PHE A 114 21.32 6.19 25.53
C PHE A 114 22.33 5.56 26.50
N LYS A 115 23.63 5.72 26.22
CA LYS A 115 24.71 5.35 27.15
C LYS A 115 25.06 6.50 28.09
#